data_AF-A0A1M5HRZ0-F1
#
_entry.id   AF-A0A1M5HRZ0-F1
#
_cell.length_a   1.000
_cell.length_b   1.000
_cell.length_c   1.000
_cell.angle_alpha   90.00
_cell.angle_beta   90.00
_cell.angle_gamma   90.00
#
_symmetry.space_group_name_H-M   'P 1'
#
loop_
_entity.id
_entity.type
_entity.pdbx_description
1 polymer ?
#
loop_
_entity_poly.entity_id
_entity_poly.type
_entity_poly.pdbx_seq_one_letter_code
_entity_poly.pdbx_strand_id
1 'polypeptide(L)'
;MSEQATEFHVDTEVSRFTKAGALLVAWLACYTIASVAQSQFVLQNLTELGVVINGNQWLEHTILDWWGLLPKFGGAIFLSLTLSVFISGRLGRWLKLRRNWLHAVGGALAMLLMLAIMHPLLNVTLIAGTRSFAGMCWQALAGAVGGELYRILRQDLARWIIQRPKQNALL
;
A
#
# COMPACT_ATOMS: atom_id res chain seq x y z
N MET A 1 41.33 -39.30 3.76
CA MET A 1 40.63 -38.11 4.29
C MET A 1 39.54 -37.77 3.30
N SER A 2 38.29 -38.19 3.58
CA SER A 2 37.15 -37.94 2.70
C SER A 2 36.68 -36.50 2.85
N GLU A 3 36.75 -35.75 1.77
CA GLU A 3 36.25 -34.38 1.66
C GLU A 3 34.73 -34.41 1.86
N GLN A 4 34.25 -34.01 3.05
CA GLN A 4 32.83 -33.79 3.26
C GLN A 4 32.47 -32.50 2.54
N ALA A 5 31.83 -32.63 1.37
CA ALA A 5 31.19 -31.51 0.70
C ALA A 5 30.10 -30.95 1.62
N THR A 6 30.38 -29.83 2.26
CA THR A 6 29.43 -29.09 3.08
C THR A 6 28.34 -28.56 2.15
N GLU A 7 27.24 -29.30 2.03
CA GLU A 7 26.09 -28.90 1.23
C GLU A 7 25.40 -27.73 1.96
N PHE A 8 25.75 -26.50 1.59
CA PHE A 8 25.09 -25.30 2.11
C PHE A 8 23.65 -25.27 1.61
N HIS A 9 22.71 -25.66 2.47
CA HIS A 9 21.29 -25.49 2.24
C HIS A 9 20.97 -23.99 2.29
N VAL A 10 20.96 -23.34 1.13
CA VAL A 10 20.55 -21.94 1.03
C VAL A 10 19.05 -21.89 1.28
N ASP A 11 18.64 -21.37 2.44
CA ASP A 11 17.23 -21.11 2.75
C ASP A 11 16.63 -20.18 1.68
N THR A 12 15.91 -20.78 0.72
CA THR A 12 15.19 -20.07 -0.35
C THR A 12 14.01 -19.23 0.14
N GLU A 13 13.75 -19.21 1.45
CA GLU A 13 12.66 -18.43 2.03
C GLU A 13 13.03 -16.96 2.21
N VAL A 14 12.32 -16.08 1.50
CA VAL A 14 12.40 -14.63 1.71
C VAL A 14 12.12 -14.30 3.18
N SER A 15 13.07 -13.62 3.83
CA SER A 15 13.03 -13.31 5.27
C SER A 15 11.77 -12.52 5.66
N ARG A 16 11.36 -12.66 6.92
CA ARG A 16 10.21 -11.92 7.47
C ARG A 16 10.45 -10.41 7.45
N PHE A 17 11.66 -9.96 7.73
CA PHE A 17 12.05 -8.55 7.71
C PHE A 17 11.89 -7.94 6.32
N THR A 18 12.25 -8.70 5.29
CA THR A 18 12.13 -8.29 3.90
C THR A 18 10.67 -8.08 3.48
N LYS A 19 9.78 -8.99 3.88
CA LYS A 19 8.34 -8.86 3.62
C LYS A 19 7.74 -7.67 4.37
N ALA A 20 8.19 -7.42 5.60
CA ALA A 20 7.77 -6.26 6.38
C ALA A 20 8.24 -4.94 5.74
N GLY A 21 9.50 -4.87 5.28
CA GLY A 21 10.01 -3.70 4.56
C GLY A 21 9.23 -3.39 3.27
N ALA A 22 8.94 -4.41 2.46
CA ALA A 22 8.11 -4.24 1.27
C ALA A 22 6.69 -3.75 1.60
N LEU A 23 6.12 -4.22 2.70
CA LEU A 23 4.80 -3.78 3.18
C LEU A 23 4.83 -2.32 3.64
N LEU A 24 5.88 -1.89 4.36
CA LEU A 24 6.03 -0.51 4.80
C LEU A 24 6.15 0.47 3.62
N VAL A 25 6.94 0.12 2.60
CA VAL A 25 7.06 0.94 1.38
C VAL A 25 5.73 1.01 0.63
N ALA A 26 5.07 -0.13 0.45
CA ALA A 26 3.76 -0.21 -0.20
C ALA A 26 2.69 0.60 0.56
N TRP A 27 2.68 0.49 1.89
CA TRP A 27 1.81 1.25 2.77
C TRP A 27 2.06 2.76 2.63
N LEU A 28 3.32 3.20 2.72
CA LEU A 28 3.66 4.62 2.66
C LEU A 28 3.27 5.23 1.31
N ALA A 29 3.48 4.49 0.21
CA ALA A 29 3.04 4.91 -1.11
C ALA A 29 1.51 5.01 -1.21
N CYS A 30 0.79 3.98 -0.76
CA CYS A 30 -0.67 3.98 -0.71
C CYS A 30 -1.21 5.15 0.11
N TYR A 31 -0.66 5.34 1.32
CA TYR A 31 -1.00 6.43 2.22
C TYR A 31 -0.78 7.80 1.59
N THR A 32 0.37 7.99 0.94
CA THR A 32 0.72 9.27 0.33
C THR A 32 -0.25 9.61 -0.79
N ILE A 33 -0.55 8.68 -1.68
CA ILE A 33 -1.53 8.90 -2.77
C ILE A 33 -2.92 9.19 -2.19
N ALA A 34 -3.36 8.37 -1.23
CA ALA A 34 -4.65 8.50 -0.57
C ALA A 34 -4.80 9.86 0.13
N SER A 35 -3.80 10.28 0.90
CA SER A 35 -3.79 11.53 1.66
C SER A 35 -3.72 12.74 0.75
N VAL A 36 -2.85 12.72 -0.28
CA VAL A 36 -2.73 13.85 -1.21
C VAL A 36 -4.03 14.03 -1.99
N ALA A 37 -4.58 12.95 -2.55
CA ALA A 37 -5.86 13.00 -3.27
C ALA A 37 -6.98 13.53 -2.37
N GLN A 38 -7.03 13.06 -1.12
CA GLN A 38 -7.99 13.52 -0.12
C GLN A 38 -7.89 15.04 0.09
N SER A 39 -6.69 15.59 0.27
CA SER A 39 -6.48 17.04 0.41
C SER A 39 -6.88 17.81 -0.85
N GLN A 40 -6.57 17.29 -2.05
CA GLN A 40 -6.91 17.96 -3.30
C GLN A 40 -8.42 18.13 -3.46
N PHE A 41 -9.20 17.09 -3.18
CA PHE A 41 -10.66 17.18 -3.24
C PHE A 41 -11.23 18.11 -2.17
N VAL A 42 -10.64 18.17 -0.97
CA VAL A 42 -11.08 19.09 0.08
C VAL A 42 -10.81 20.54 -0.34
N LEU A 43 -9.61 20.84 -0.83
CA LEU A 43 -9.23 22.19 -1.26
C LEU A 43 -10.05 22.65 -2.46
N GLN A 44 -10.30 21.76 -3.43
CA GLN A 44 -11.17 22.06 -4.56
C GLN A 44 -12.60 22.41 -4.11
N ASN A 45 -13.19 21.61 -3.21
CA ASN A 45 -14.52 21.90 -2.68
C ASN A 45 -14.58 23.25 -1.94
N LEU A 46 -13.51 23.63 -1.23
CA LEU A 46 -13.43 24.94 -0.56
C LEU A 46 -13.40 26.08 -1.57
N THR A 47 -12.63 25.95 -2.65
CA THR A 47 -12.60 26.93 -3.73
C THR A 47 -13.96 27.06 -4.42
N GLU A 48 -14.67 25.95 -4.64
CA GLU A 48 -16.04 25.95 -5.19
C GLU A 48 -17.05 26.66 -4.28
N LEU A 49 -16.82 26.65 -2.96
CA LEU A 49 -17.61 27.38 -1.97
C LEU A 49 -17.22 28.87 -1.85
N GLY A 50 -16.30 29.36 -2.68
CA GLY A 50 -15.87 30.76 -2.70
C GLY A 50 -14.73 31.08 -1.74
N VAL A 51 -14.07 30.09 -1.14
CA VAL A 51 -12.87 30.31 -0.31
C VAL A 51 -11.69 30.60 -1.23
N VAL A 52 -11.06 31.75 -1.06
CA VAL A 52 -9.86 32.13 -1.82
C VAL A 52 -8.64 31.51 -1.14
N ILE A 53 -8.00 30.56 -1.82
CA ILE A 53 -6.81 29.85 -1.36
C ILE A 53 -5.69 30.12 -2.36
N ASN A 54 -4.55 30.62 -1.89
CA ASN A 54 -3.37 30.81 -2.75
C ASN A 54 -2.55 29.51 -2.88
N GLY A 55 -1.62 29.46 -3.86
CA GLY A 55 -0.83 28.25 -4.11
C GLY A 55 0.05 27.80 -2.94
N ASN A 56 0.53 28.73 -2.10
CA ASN A 56 1.35 28.39 -0.92
C ASN A 56 0.50 27.74 0.17
N GLN A 57 -0.68 28.29 0.44
CA GLN A 57 -1.67 27.74 1.37
C GLN A 57 -2.13 26.36 0.91
N TRP A 58 -2.27 26.15 -0.40
CA TRP A 58 -2.62 24.86 -0.97
C TRP A 58 -1.60 23.78 -0.61
N LEU A 59 -0.31 24.08 -0.80
CA LEU A 59 0.78 23.17 -0.44
C LEU A 59 0.85 22.96 1.07
N GLU A 60 0.73 24.04 1.85
CA GLU A 60 0.75 23.99 3.31
C GLU A 60 -0.36 23.08 3.86
N HIS A 61 -1.60 23.25 3.41
CA HIS A 61 -2.71 22.39 3.80
C HIS A 61 -2.49 20.92 3.39
N THR A 62 -1.92 20.67 2.22
CA THR A 62 -1.61 19.31 1.78
C THR A 62 -0.56 18.65 2.68
N ILE A 63 0.47 19.39 3.11
CA ILE A 63 1.52 18.88 4.02
C ILE A 63 0.97 18.64 5.42
N LEU A 64 0.18 19.59 5.94
CA LEU A 64 -0.45 19.49 7.25
C LEU A 64 -1.39 18.29 7.32
N ASP A 65 -2.18 18.05 6.28
CA ASP A 65 -3.00 16.84 6.17
C ASP A 65 -2.14 15.58 6.10
N TRP A 66 -1.08 15.57 5.28
CA TRP A 66 -0.18 14.42 5.16
C TRP A 66 0.51 14.06 6.48
N TRP A 67 0.79 15.02 7.37
CA TRP A 67 1.31 14.73 8.71
C TRP A 67 0.20 14.38 9.70
N GLY A 68 -0.87 15.16 9.72
CA GLY A 68 -1.97 15.03 10.69
C GLY A 68 -2.81 13.76 10.52
N LEU A 69 -2.94 13.26 9.28
CA LEU A 69 -3.66 12.03 8.97
C LEU A 69 -2.83 10.77 9.23
N LEU A 70 -1.50 10.88 9.37
CA LEU A 70 -0.61 9.73 9.41
C LEU A 70 -0.89 8.77 10.58
N PRO A 71 -1.14 9.22 11.83
CA PRO A 71 -1.39 8.32 12.94
C PRO A 71 -2.69 7.52 12.79
N LYS A 72 -3.79 8.19 12.40
CA LYS A 72 -5.12 7.57 12.36
C LYS A 72 -5.43 6.94 11.00
N PHE A 73 -5.34 7.74 9.93
CA PHE A 73 -5.63 7.29 8.57
C PHE A 73 -4.51 6.37 8.07
N GLY A 74 -3.25 6.77 8.25
CA GLY A 74 -2.11 5.91 7.92
C GLY A 74 -2.14 4.59 8.67
N GLY A 75 -2.44 4.58 9.97
CA GLY A 75 -2.63 3.36 10.76
C GLY A 75 -3.75 2.46 10.23
N ALA A 76 -4.91 3.03 9.89
CA ALA A 76 -6.03 2.29 9.32
C ALA A 76 -5.70 1.68 7.94
N ILE A 77 -4.99 2.43 7.08
CA ILE A 77 -4.51 1.94 5.79
C ILE A 77 -3.50 0.80 6.00
N PHE A 78 -2.58 0.92 6.95
CA PHE A 78 -1.59 -0.11 7.23
C PHE A 78 -2.26 -1.44 7.61
N LEU A 79 -3.22 -1.39 8.53
CA LEU A 79 -3.96 -2.58 8.95
C LEU A 79 -4.75 -3.20 7.80
N SER A 80 -5.44 -2.36 7.03
CA SER A 80 -6.28 -2.79 5.90
C SER A 80 -5.45 -3.41 4.78
N LEU A 81 -4.31 -2.80 4.44
CA LEU A 81 -3.39 -3.30 3.42
C LEU A 81 -2.74 -4.62 3.88
N THR A 82 -2.38 -4.73 5.16
CA THR A 82 -1.85 -5.98 5.75
C THR A 82 -2.83 -7.13 5.60
N LEU A 83 -4.09 -6.92 5.98
CA LEU A 83 -5.15 -7.90 5.82
C LEU A 83 -5.37 -8.26 4.34
N SER A 84 -5.38 -7.24 3.48
CA SER A 84 -5.55 -7.41 2.04
C SER A 84 -4.49 -8.32 1.41
N VAL A 85 -3.21 -8.04 1.66
CA VAL A 85 -2.12 -8.84 1.07
C VAL A 85 -2.06 -10.25 1.65
N PHE A 86 -2.44 -10.41 2.93
CA PHE A 86 -2.55 -11.71 3.57
C PHE A 86 -3.66 -12.57 2.92
N ILE A 87 -4.87 -12.01 2.80
CA ILE A 87 -6.02 -12.68 2.19
C ILE A 87 -5.73 -12.98 0.72
N SER A 88 -5.25 -12.00 -0.05
CA SER A 88 -4.93 -12.16 -1.46
C SER A 88 -3.86 -13.22 -1.69
N GLY A 89 -2.83 -13.26 -0.85
CA GLY A 89 -1.79 -14.30 -0.89
C GLY A 89 -2.29 -15.70 -0.52
N ARG A 90 -3.25 -15.80 0.40
CA ARG A 90 -3.88 -17.07 0.80
C ARG A 90 -4.82 -17.58 -0.29
N LEU A 91 -5.61 -16.68 -0.85
CA LEU A 91 -6.62 -16.94 -1.87
C LEU A 91 -5.97 -17.33 -3.21
N GLY A 92 -4.88 -16.68 -3.61
CA GLY A 92 -4.13 -17.04 -4.81
C GLY A 92 -3.59 -18.47 -4.78
N ARG A 93 -3.17 -18.95 -3.59
CA ARG A 93 -2.75 -20.35 -3.40
C ARG A 93 -3.93 -21.32 -3.48
N TRP A 94 -5.05 -20.99 -2.85
CA TRP A 94 -6.23 -21.86 -2.83
C TRP A 94 -6.94 -21.99 -4.17
N LEU A 95 -7.11 -20.88 -4.88
CA LEU A 95 -7.80 -20.87 -6.17
C LEU A 95 -6.86 -21.17 -7.35
N LYS A 96 -5.58 -21.49 -7.09
CA LYS A 96 -4.52 -21.67 -8.11
C LYS A 96 -4.48 -20.53 -9.14
N LEU A 97 -4.89 -19.33 -8.73
CA LEU A 97 -4.96 -18.16 -9.59
C LEU A 97 -3.53 -17.64 -9.81
N ARG A 98 -2.98 -17.89 -11.00
CA ARG A 98 -1.69 -17.35 -11.45
C ARG A 98 -1.69 -15.83 -11.70
N ARG A 99 -2.74 -15.12 -11.28
CA ARG A 99 -3.10 -13.82 -11.86
C ARG A 99 -2.50 -12.67 -11.06
N ASN A 100 -1.65 -11.88 -11.73
CA ASN A 100 -0.90 -10.75 -11.17
C ASN A 100 -1.78 -9.69 -10.49
N TRP A 101 -3.06 -9.60 -10.88
CA TRP A 101 -3.99 -8.55 -10.47
C TRP A 101 -4.64 -8.75 -9.10
N LEU A 102 -4.48 -9.92 -8.46
CA LEU A 102 -5.16 -10.22 -7.19
C LEU A 102 -4.79 -9.24 -6.07
N HIS A 103 -3.51 -8.86 -6.00
CA HIS A 103 -3.03 -7.93 -4.99
C HIS A 103 -3.53 -6.50 -5.25
N ALA A 104 -3.59 -6.06 -6.51
CA ALA A 104 -4.17 -4.77 -6.88
C ALA A 104 -5.67 -4.70 -6.54
N VAL A 105 -6.45 -5.71 -6.95
CA VAL A 105 -7.89 -5.76 -6.65
C VAL A 105 -8.15 -5.86 -5.15
N GLY A 106 -7.40 -6.70 -4.45
CA GLY A 106 -7.48 -6.81 -3.00
C GLY A 106 -7.17 -5.49 -2.31
N GLY A 107 -6.15 -4.76 -2.78
CA GLY A 107 -5.77 -3.46 -2.22
C GLY A 107 -6.86 -2.40 -2.43
N ALA A 108 -7.43 -2.34 -3.62
CA ALA A 108 -8.56 -1.44 -3.93
C ALA A 108 -9.77 -1.73 -3.05
N LEU A 109 -10.17 -3.01 -2.94
CA LEU A 109 -11.29 -3.43 -2.10
C LEU A 109 -11.03 -3.13 -0.62
N ALA A 110 -9.82 -3.34 -0.13
CA ALA A 110 -9.47 -3.04 1.26
C ALA A 110 -9.56 -1.54 1.57
N MET A 111 -9.12 -0.68 0.65
CA MET A 111 -9.32 0.77 0.79
C MET A 111 -10.81 1.13 0.83
N LEU A 112 -11.62 0.62 -0.10
CA LEU A 112 -13.05 0.90 -0.14
C LEU A 112 -13.77 0.43 1.14
N LEU A 113 -13.44 -0.78 1.62
CA LEU A 113 -13.99 -1.31 2.87
C LEU A 113 -13.56 -0.47 4.07
N MET A 114 -12.29 -0.07 4.13
CA MET A 114 -11.77 0.79 5.20
C MET A 114 -12.50 2.14 5.21
N LEU A 115 -12.72 2.77 4.05
CA LEU A 115 -13.52 3.99 3.95
C LEU A 115 -14.98 3.78 4.40
N ALA A 116 -15.61 2.67 4.00
CA ALA A 116 -16.97 2.36 4.43
C ALA A 116 -17.09 2.17 5.96
N ILE A 117 -16.04 1.63 6.58
CA ILE A 117 -15.98 1.33 8.01
C ILE A 117 -15.56 2.57 8.84
N MET A 118 -14.90 3.56 8.25
CA MET A 118 -14.47 4.76 8.97
C MET A 118 -15.62 5.53 9.62
N HIS A 119 -16.79 5.59 8.98
CA HIS A 119 -17.95 6.31 9.51
C HIS A 119 -18.46 5.73 10.85
N PRO A 120 -18.72 4.41 10.98
CA PRO A 120 -19.17 3.83 12.24
C PRO A 120 -18.06 3.66 13.31
N LEU A 121 -16.79 3.48 12.93
CA LEU A 121 -15.73 3.15 13.92
C LEU A 121 -14.97 4.36 14.48
N LEU A 122 -14.89 5.49 13.77
CA LEU A 122 -13.99 6.58 14.17
C LEU A 122 -14.70 7.85 14.63
N ASN A 123 -16.04 7.93 14.58
CA ASN A 123 -16.81 9.15 14.91
C ASN A 123 -16.32 10.40 14.14
N VAL A 124 -15.56 10.21 13.06
CA VAL A 124 -15.12 11.27 12.16
C VAL A 124 -16.00 11.14 10.92
N THR A 125 -16.70 12.21 10.57
CA THR A 125 -17.44 12.26 9.30
C THR A 125 -16.46 12.02 8.16
N LEU A 126 -16.88 11.20 7.18
CA LEU A 126 -16.22 10.97 5.90
C LEU A 126 -15.47 12.24 5.47
N ILE A 127 -14.15 12.12 5.36
CA ILE A 127 -13.26 13.22 5.01
C ILE A 127 -13.82 13.85 3.73
N ALA A 128 -14.15 15.14 3.76
CA ALA A 128 -15.08 15.75 2.80
C ALA A 128 -14.76 15.44 1.31
N GLY A 129 -13.48 15.29 0.98
CA GLY A 129 -13.01 14.94 -0.37
C GLY A 129 -13.29 13.52 -0.88
N THR A 130 -13.71 12.56 -0.04
CA THR A 130 -14.07 11.19 -0.47
C THR A 130 -15.57 10.93 -0.52
N ARG A 131 -16.39 11.97 -0.31
CA ARG A 131 -17.85 11.89 -0.49
C ARG A 131 -18.23 11.79 -1.97
N SER A 132 -17.38 12.27 -2.87
CA SER A 132 -17.61 12.19 -4.31
C SER A 132 -17.23 10.82 -4.85
N PHE A 133 -17.90 10.40 -5.93
CA PHE A 133 -17.54 9.19 -6.66
C PHE A 133 -16.09 9.22 -7.14
N ALA A 134 -15.63 10.39 -7.62
CA ALA A 134 -14.25 10.60 -8.03
C ALA A 134 -13.24 10.41 -6.88
N GLY A 135 -13.56 10.91 -5.68
CA GLY A 135 -12.75 10.71 -4.48
C GLY A 135 -12.63 9.23 -4.12
N MET A 136 -13.75 8.49 -4.15
CA MET A 136 -13.74 7.03 -3.92
C MET A 136 -12.90 6.27 -4.96
N CYS A 137 -12.98 6.65 -6.23
CA CYS A 137 -12.13 6.06 -7.28
C CYS A 137 -10.64 6.29 -7.00
N TRP A 138 -10.25 7.48 -6.57
CA TRP A 138 -8.85 7.76 -6.21
C TRP A 138 -8.37 6.95 -5.01
N GLN A 139 -9.22 6.71 -4.01
CA GLN A 139 -8.87 5.84 -2.89
C GLN A 139 -8.73 4.38 -3.31
N ALA A 140 -9.61 3.90 -4.19
CA ALA A 140 -9.48 2.57 -4.76
C ALA A 140 -8.19 2.42 -5.57
N LEU A 141 -7.83 3.43 -6.37
CA LEU A 141 -6.57 3.49 -7.11
C LEU A 141 -5.36 3.49 -6.18
N ALA A 142 -5.38 4.29 -5.11
CA ALA A 142 -4.31 4.29 -4.09
C ALA A 142 -4.12 2.89 -3.49
N GLY A 143 -5.22 2.20 -3.15
CA GLY A 143 -5.20 0.83 -2.67
C GLY A 143 -4.65 -0.16 -3.69
N ALA A 144 -5.07 -0.04 -4.95
CA ALA A 144 -4.56 -0.88 -6.03
C ALA A 144 -3.06 -0.73 -6.21
N VAL A 145 -2.56 0.51 -6.22
CA VAL A 145 -1.13 0.81 -6.30
C VAL A 145 -0.38 0.24 -5.10
N GLY A 146 -0.90 0.39 -3.88
CA GLY A 146 -0.30 -0.19 -2.68
C GLY A 146 -0.19 -1.72 -2.75
N GLY A 147 -1.28 -2.39 -3.11
CA GLY A 147 -1.29 -3.85 -3.25
C GLY A 147 -0.33 -4.34 -4.33
N GLU A 148 -0.31 -3.67 -5.48
CA GLU A 148 0.56 -4.02 -6.60
C GLU A 148 2.04 -3.75 -6.31
N LEU A 149 2.34 -2.63 -5.66
CA LEU A 149 3.71 -2.29 -5.25
C LEU A 149 4.26 -3.31 -4.25
N TYR A 150 3.43 -3.77 -3.30
CA TYR A 150 3.82 -4.87 -2.41
C TYR A 150 4.17 -6.15 -3.20
N ARG A 151 3.35 -6.50 -4.20
CA ARG A 151 3.59 -7.67 -5.06
C ARG A 151 4.92 -7.55 -5.81
N ILE A 152 5.18 -6.40 -6.42
CA ILE A 152 6.40 -6.12 -7.19
C ILE A 152 7.62 -6.21 -6.27
N LEU A 153 7.63 -5.47 -5.17
CA LEU A 153 8.74 -5.45 -4.21
C LEU A 153 9.01 -6.85 -3.64
N ARG A 154 7.96 -7.63 -3.35
CA ARG A 154 8.11 -9.00 -2.87
C ARG A 154 8.70 -9.92 -3.94
N GLN A 155 8.28 -9.82 -5.20
CA GLN A 155 8.75 -10.68 -6.28
C GLN A 155 10.16 -10.34 -6.75
N ASP A 156 10.48 -9.06 -6.91
CA ASP A 156 11.80 -8.61 -7.39
C ASP A 156 12.88 -8.90 -6.36
N LEU A 157 12.56 -8.71 -5.09
CA LEU A 157 13.48 -9.03 -4.00
C LEU A 157 13.68 -10.54 -3.85
N ALA A 158 12.62 -11.34 -4.04
CA ALA A 158 12.75 -12.79 -4.10
C ALA A 158 13.63 -13.23 -5.28
N ARG A 159 13.41 -12.67 -6.47
CA ARG A 159 14.21 -12.97 -7.67
C ARG A 159 15.68 -12.61 -7.47
N TRP A 160 15.96 -11.43 -6.91
CA TRP A 160 17.33 -10.96 -6.66
C TRP A 160 18.07 -11.82 -5.62
N ILE A 161 17.41 -12.17 -4.50
CA ILE A 161 18.00 -13.04 -3.47
C ILE A 161 18.34 -14.43 -4.05
N ILE A 162 17.44 -15.00 -4.86
CA ILE A 162 17.64 -16.32 -5.47
C ILE A 162 18.75 -16.29 -6.53
N GLN A 163 18.92 -15.18 -7.25
CA GLN A 163 19.93 -15.06 -8.31
C GLN A 163 21.34 -14.74 -7.77
N ARG A 164 21.45 -14.08 -6.61
CA ARG A 164 22.75 -13.75 -5.97
C ARG A 164 23.72 -14.95 -5.82
N PRO A 165 23.33 -16.11 -5.26
CA PRO A 165 24.26 -17.23 -5.08
C PRO A 165 24.73 -17.82 -6.42
N LYS A 166 23.92 -17.76 -7.48
CA LYS A 166 24.32 -18.25 -8.82
C LYS A 166 25.37 -17.36 -9.49
N GLN A 167 25.36 -16.06 -9.24
CA GLN A 167 26.37 -15.14 -9.81
C GLN A 167 27.71 -15.27 -9.10
N ASN A 168 27.71 -15.48 -7.78
CA ASN A 168 28.94 -15.65 -7.01
C ASN A 168 29.62 -17.01 -7.22
N ALA A 169 28.92 -18.02 -7.76
CA ALA A 169 29.49 -19.32 -8.08
C ALA A 169 30.16 -19.36 -9.48
N LEU A 170 30.10 -18.27 -10.25
CA LEU A 170 30.67 -18.14 -11.58
C LEU A 170 31.91 -17.22 -11.61
N LEU A 171 32.36 -16.73 -10.44
CA LEU A 171 33.58 -15.94 -10.22
C LEU A 171 34.57 -16.77 -9.40
#